data_AF-A0AAV1I235-F1
#
_entry.id   AF-A0AAV1I235-F1
#
_cell.length_a   1.000
_cell.length_b   1.000
_cell.length_c   1.000
_cell.angle_alpha   90.00
_cell.angle_beta   90.00
_cell.angle_gamma   90.00
#
_symmetry.space_group_name_H-M   'P 1'
#
loop_
_entity.id
_entity.type
_entity.pdbx_description
1 polymer ?
#
loop_
_entity_poly.entity_id
_entity_poly.type
_entity_poly.pdbx_seq_one_letter_code
_entity_poly.pdbx_strand_id
1 'polypeptide(L)'
;MTPYQESFNPLAPGSHILGNYHDNIVVRPGPLTANEQYLYHNVILDSRDRDPTKWPTSTEYVIEGGTLDFRDVVSIELIQLGLYKSTAPVQPDWIALNIVGISTNKGSSAVLDGSFAQVILADIEPGTYRRLNFADLGKCYTRFNPIRPHIIKFHIKFVQPDGTPYDFGGQENTIMLEIKSKFKTRDY
;
A
#
# COMPACT_ATOMS: atom_id res chain seq x y z
N MET A 1 34.94 -13.49 15.26
CA MET A 1 34.10 -12.40 14.74
C MET A 1 32.80 -13.03 14.29
N THR A 2 31.74 -12.89 15.08
CA THR A 2 30.38 -13.37 14.77
C THR A 2 29.61 -12.23 14.11
N PRO A 3 28.92 -12.45 12.98
CA PRO A 3 28.13 -11.40 12.35
C PRO A 3 26.88 -11.11 13.20
N TYR A 4 26.61 -9.83 13.38
CA TYR A 4 25.44 -9.27 14.04
C TYR A 4 24.18 -9.65 13.23
N GLN A 5 23.35 -10.55 13.76
CA GLN A 5 21.99 -10.76 13.26
C GLN A 5 21.08 -9.76 13.96
N GLU A 6 20.57 -8.77 13.24
CA GLU A 6 19.41 -8.02 13.71
C GLU A 6 18.20 -8.95 13.69
N SER A 7 17.78 -9.39 14.87
CA SER A 7 16.52 -10.10 15.05
C SER A 7 15.37 -9.11 14.82
N PHE A 8 14.66 -9.25 13.70
CA PHE A 8 13.32 -8.68 13.54
C PHE A 8 12.42 -9.22 14.66
N ASN A 9 11.95 -8.33 15.54
CA ASN A 9 11.01 -8.67 16.59
C ASN A 9 9.57 -8.50 16.06
N PRO A 10 8.79 -9.57 15.83
CA PRO A 10 7.40 -9.41 15.45
C PRO A 10 6.61 -8.88 16.66
N LEU A 11 6.05 -7.68 16.55
CA LEU A 11 5.21 -7.11 17.60
C LEU A 11 4.05 -8.06 17.91
N ALA A 12 3.94 -8.44 19.19
CA ALA A 12 2.91 -9.30 19.72
C ALA A 12 1.51 -8.64 19.57
N PRO A 13 0.42 -9.42 19.48
CA PRO A 13 -0.92 -8.86 19.41
C PRO A 13 -1.31 -8.28 20.77
N GLY A 14 -1.49 -6.96 20.85
CA GLY A 14 -2.11 -6.33 22.03
C GLY A 14 -1.52 -5.02 22.55
N SER A 15 -0.48 -4.44 21.96
CA SER A 15 0.01 -3.11 22.39
C SER A 15 -0.69 -1.99 21.63
N HIS A 16 -1.73 -1.42 22.23
CA HIS A 16 -2.21 -0.08 21.87
C HIS A 16 -1.13 0.95 22.25
N ILE A 17 -0.47 1.53 21.24
CA ILE A 17 0.27 2.76 21.40
C ILE A 17 -0.25 3.72 20.33
N LEU A 18 -0.98 4.76 20.76
CA LEU A 18 -1.08 6.01 20.01
C LEU A 18 0.35 6.60 19.99
N GLY A 19 1.18 6.24 19.01
CA GLY A 19 2.57 6.67 19.01
C GLY A 19 3.39 6.25 17.80
N ASN A 20 3.89 7.29 17.12
CA ASN A 20 5.11 7.34 16.31
C ASN A 20 5.11 6.54 14.99
N TYR A 21 4.72 7.24 13.93
CA TYR A 21 4.95 6.95 12.50
C TYR A 21 6.42 6.76 12.07
N HIS A 22 7.35 6.53 13.00
CA HIS A 22 8.79 6.57 12.73
C HIS A 22 9.35 5.27 12.13
N ASP A 23 8.65 4.14 12.21
CA ASP A 23 9.19 2.83 11.80
C ASP A 23 8.64 2.29 10.47
N ASN A 24 7.70 3.00 9.82
CA ASN A 24 7.01 2.49 8.62
C ASN A 24 7.62 2.97 7.29
N ILE A 25 8.69 3.79 7.32
CA ILE A 25 9.35 4.29 6.11
C ILE A 25 10.84 3.96 6.13
N VAL A 26 11.27 3.11 5.20
CA VAL A 26 12.70 2.84 4.94
C VAL A 26 13.14 3.56 3.68
N VAL A 27 14.14 4.44 3.78
CA VAL A 27 14.68 5.20 2.64
C VAL A 27 15.98 4.56 2.14
N ARG A 28 16.07 4.33 0.83
CA ARG A 28 17.26 3.75 0.18
C ARG A 28 17.71 4.63 -0.99
N PRO A 29 19.02 4.89 -1.15
CA PRO A 29 19.54 5.56 -2.33
C PRO A 29 19.42 4.64 -3.55
N GLY A 30 18.98 5.21 -4.67
CA GLY A 30 18.98 4.53 -5.97
C GLY A 30 20.37 4.44 -6.61
N PRO A 31 20.51 3.68 -7.71
CA PRO A 31 21.72 3.69 -8.51
C PRO A 31 22.01 5.12 -8.99
N LEU A 32 23.26 5.56 -8.77
CA LEU A 32 23.73 6.86 -9.19
C LEU A 32 23.84 6.87 -10.72
N THR A 33 23.01 7.67 -11.38
CA THR A 33 23.27 8.07 -12.77
C THR A 33 23.86 9.47 -12.76
N ALA A 34 24.67 9.81 -13.79
CA ALA A 34 25.47 11.04 -13.81
C ALA A 34 24.65 12.33 -13.56
N ASN A 35 23.33 12.34 -13.83
CA ASN A 35 22.49 13.54 -13.77
C ASN A 35 21.17 13.38 -12.97
N GLU A 36 20.86 12.19 -12.44
CA GLU A 36 19.63 11.97 -11.67
C GLU A 36 19.90 11.05 -10.48
N GLN A 37 19.64 11.57 -9.28
CA GLN A 37 19.60 10.79 -8.05
C GLN A 37 18.14 10.47 -7.72
N TYR A 38 17.89 9.23 -7.30
CA TYR A 38 16.56 8.78 -6.90
C TYR A 38 16.60 8.32 -5.45
N LEU A 39 15.53 8.61 -4.73
CA LEU A 39 15.24 8.02 -3.42
C LEU A 39 14.11 7.02 -3.56
N TYR A 40 14.26 5.89 -2.87
CA TYR A 40 13.27 4.84 -2.80
C TYR A 40 12.77 4.77 -1.35
N HIS A 41 11.46 4.90 -1.17
CA HIS A 41 10.81 4.85 0.13
C HIS A 41 9.93 3.61 0.18
N ASN A 42 10.22 2.67 1.08
CA ASN A 42 9.31 1.58 1.38
C ASN A 42 8.36 2.03 2.48
N VAL A 43 7.07 2.07 2.17
CA VAL A 43 6.02 2.59 3.06
C VAL A 43 5.05 1.48 3.39
N ILE A 44 4.79 1.27 4.67
CA ILE A 44 3.73 0.39 5.16
C ILE A 44 2.52 1.26 5.52
N LEU A 45 1.38 1.00 4.88
CA LEU A 45 0.09 1.57 5.20
C LEU A 45 -0.73 0.50 5.92
N ASP A 46 -0.93 0.67 7.22
CA ASP A 46 -1.72 -0.24 8.05
C ASP A 46 -3.10 0.38 8.27
N SER A 47 -4.17 -0.38 8.02
CA SER A 47 -5.52 0.16 8.22
C SER A 47 -5.79 0.53 9.68
N ARG A 48 -5.03 -0.02 10.65
CA ARG A 48 -5.12 0.36 12.08
C ARG A 48 -4.67 1.79 12.36
N ASP A 49 -3.90 2.40 11.46
CA ASP A 49 -3.41 3.77 11.60
C ASP A 49 -4.45 4.82 11.13
N ARG A 50 -5.62 4.39 10.64
CA ARG A 50 -6.72 5.28 10.25
C ARG A 50 -7.32 5.99 11.46
N ASP A 51 -7.98 7.13 11.23
CA ASP A 51 -8.88 7.73 12.22
C ASP A 51 -10.20 6.93 12.30
N PRO A 52 -10.44 6.13 13.37
CA PRO A 52 -11.60 5.25 13.45
C PRO A 52 -12.91 6.02 13.63
N THR A 53 -12.85 7.31 14.00
CA THR A 53 -14.05 8.16 14.12
C THR A 53 -14.58 8.60 12.75
N LYS A 54 -13.71 8.64 11.73
CA LYS A 54 -14.05 8.98 10.35
C LYS A 54 -14.16 7.73 9.46
N TRP A 55 -13.29 6.76 9.70
CA TRP A 55 -13.15 5.55 8.91
C TRP A 55 -13.29 4.34 9.85
N PRO A 56 -14.51 3.93 10.21
CA PRO A 56 -14.71 2.88 11.22
C PRO A 56 -14.23 1.49 10.73
N THR A 57 -14.19 1.27 9.42
CA THR A 57 -13.81 -0.02 8.82
C THR A 57 -12.50 0.08 8.04
N SER A 58 -11.92 -1.08 7.72
CA SER A 58 -10.70 -1.22 6.93
C SER A 58 -10.97 -1.29 5.41
N THR A 59 -12.24 -1.16 4.99
CA THR A 59 -12.65 -1.24 3.58
C THR A 59 -12.32 0.04 2.81
N GLU A 60 -12.51 1.18 3.44
CA GLU A 60 -12.16 2.49 2.91
C GLU A 60 -11.60 3.35 4.04
N TYR A 61 -10.42 3.92 3.82
CA TYR A 61 -9.77 4.74 4.84
C TYR A 61 -8.75 5.70 4.22
N VAL A 62 -8.41 6.73 4.99
CA VAL A 62 -7.32 7.65 4.68
C VAL A 62 -6.23 7.49 5.72
N ILE A 63 -4.99 7.31 5.26
CA ILE A 63 -3.79 7.49 6.05
C ILE A 63 -3.16 8.82 5.64
N GLU A 64 -3.02 9.73 6.60
CA GLU A 64 -2.42 11.05 6.40
C GLU A 64 -1.63 11.47 7.64
N GLY A 65 -0.63 12.34 7.45
CA GLY A 65 0.23 12.82 8.54
C GLY A 65 1.43 11.91 8.82
N GLY A 66 2.10 12.16 9.96
CA GLY A 66 3.34 11.46 10.31
C GLY A 66 4.51 11.81 9.39
N THR A 67 5.28 10.78 9.00
CA THR A 67 6.44 10.86 8.10
C THR A 67 6.06 10.79 6.62
N LEU A 68 4.77 10.76 6.28
CA LEU A 68 4.28 10.76 4.89
C LEU A 68 4.43 12.15 4.26
N ASP A 69 5.62 12.47 3.76
CA ASP A 69 5.94 13.64 2.94
C ASP A 69 6.84 13.21 1.77
N PHE A 70 6.23 12.81 0.65
CA PHE A 70 6.97 12.40 -0.55
C PHE A 70 6.89 13.48 -1.62
N ARG A 71 8.04 14.02 -2.01
CA ARG A 71 8.16 15.06 -3.04
C ARG A 71 8.71 14.50 -4.33
N ASP A 72 8.38 15.15 -5.44
CA ASP A 72 8.90 14.82 -6.78
C ASP A 72 8.76 13.32 -7.11
N VAL A 73 7.60 12.75 -6.80
CA VAL A 73 7.31 11.32 -6.93
C VAL A 73 7.20 10.94 -8.40
N VAL A 74 8.02 9.99 -8.81
CA VAL A 74 8.14 9.47 -10.17
C VAL A 74 7.30 8.23 -10.37
N SER A 75 7.27 7.34 -9.37
CA SER A 75 6.48 6.12 -9.44
C SER A 75 6.11 5.59 -8.08
N ILE A 76 5.06 4.78 -8.05
CA ILE A 76 4.63 3.99 -6.90
C ILE A 76 4.40 2.56 -7.38
N GLU A 77 4.89 1.59 -6.63
CA GLU A 77 4.73 0.16 -6.89
C GLU A 77 4.15 -0.54 -5.66
N LEU A 78 3.19 -1.43 -5.87
CA LEU A 78 2.69 -2.33 -4.84
C LEU A 78 3.68 -3.48 -4.66
N ILE A 79 4.25 -3.58 -3.47
CA ILE A 79 5.24 -4.62 -3.14
C ILE A 79 4.55 -5.81 -2.46
N GLN A 80 3.62 -5.50 -1.57
CA GLN A 80 2.95 -6.51 -0.76
C GLN A 80 1.56 -6.02 -0.35
N LEU A 81 0.63 -6.96 -0.23
CA LEU A 81 -0.72 -6.73 0.31
C LEU A 81 -1.06 -7.83 1.30
N GLY A 82 -1.39 -7.45 2.54
CA GLY A 82 -1.90 -8.33 3.57
C GLY A 82 -3.38 -8.08 3.77
N LEU A 83 -4.21 -9.11 3.60
CA LEU A 83 -5.66 -8.99 3.70
C LEU A 83 -6.31 -10.26 4.27
N TYR A 84 -7.54 -10.11 4.76
CA TYR A 84 -8.40 -11.20 5.18
C TYR A 84 -9.46 -11.49 4.13
N LYS A 85 -9.67 -12.77 3.78
CA LYS A 85 -10.83 -13.17 2.97
C LYS A 85 -12.01 -13.45 3.89
N SER A 86 -13.09 -12.69 3.74
CA SER A 86 -14.29 -12.81 4.57
C SER A 86 -14.97 -14.18 4.45
N THR A 87 -15.66 -14.57 5.52
CA THR A 87 -16.49 -15.79 5.59
C THR A 87 -17.92 -15.54 5.16
N ALA A 88 -18.25 -14.35 4.63
CA ALA A 88 -19.61 -14.08 4.18
C ALA A 88 -20.01 -15.05 3.05
N PRO A 89 -21.29 -15.46 2.95
CA PRO A 89 -21.72 -16.55 2.06
C PRO A 89 -21.41 -16.37 0.58
N VAL A 90 -21.30 -15.11 0.13
CA VAL A 90 -20.95 -14.74 -1.24
C VAL A 90 -19.63 -13.98 -1.16
N GLN A 91 -18.56 -14.58 -1.68
CA GLN A 91 -17.25 -13.95 -1.82
C GLN A 91 -16.93 -13.79 -3.30
N PRO A 92 -16.40 -12.63 -3.73
CA PRO A 92 -15.93 -12.48 -5.09
C PRO A 92 -14.59 -13.20 -5.27
N ASP A 93 -14.31 -13.65 -6.50
CA ASP A 93 -13.03 -14.24 -6.86
C ASP A 93 -11.90 -13.22 -6.94
N TRP A 94 -12.24 -11.92 -7.02
CA TRP A 94 -11.30 -10.83 -7.00
C TRP A 94 -11.90 -9.55 -6.43
N ILE A 95 -11.04 -8.65 -5.95
CA ILE A 95 -11.40 -7.29 -5.54
C ILE A 95 -10.46 -6.28 -6.22
N ALA A 96 -10.91 -5.05 -6.38
CA ALA A 96 -10.04 -3.95 -6.79
C ALA A 96 -9.53 -3.19 -5.57
N LEU A 97 -8.21 -3.00 -5.51
CA LEU A 97 -7.57 -2.03 -4.64
C LEU A 97 -7.48 -0.71 -5.40
N ASN A 98 -8.10 0.32 -4.85
CA ASN A 98 -8.05 1.68 -5.36
C ASN A 98 -7.25 2.56 -4.40
N ILE A 99 -6.31 3.32 -4.94
CA ILE A 99 -5.62 4.38 -4.22
C ILE A 99 -5.90 5.69 -4.96
N VAL A 100 -6.65 6.61 -4.36
CA VAL A 100 -7.19 7.78 -5.09
C VAL A 100 -6.06 8.63 -5.67
N GLY A 101 -6.18 8.92 -6.98
CA GLY A 101 -5.18 9.65 -7.74
C GLY A 101 -3.96 8.81 -8.15
N ILE A 102 -3.99 7.50 -7.93
CA ILE A 102 -2.95 6.55 -8.33
C ILE A 102 -3.64 5.40 -9.05
N SER A 103 -3.62 5.44 -10.38
CA SER A 103 -4.28 4.46 -11.25
C SER A 103 -3.25 3.71 -12.09
N THR A 104 -3.42 2.40 -12.25
CA THR A 104 -2.53 1.53 -13.03
C THR A 104 -3.28 0.73 -14.09
N ASN A 105 -4.46 0.24 -13.73
CA ASN A 105 -5.16 -0.76 -14.51
C ASN A 105 -5.98 -0.13 -15.62
N LYS A 106 -5.85 -0.72 -16.81
CA LYS A 106 -6.80 -0.53 -17.93
C LYS A 106 -7.70 -1.76 -17.98
N GLY A 107 -8.61 -1.82 -16.99
CA GLY A 107 -9.52 -2.94 -16.84
C GLY A 107 -10.61 -2.95 -17.92
N SER A 108 -11.19 -4.12 -18.17
CA SER A 108 -12.35 -4.27 -19.05
C SER A 108 -13.68 -3.89 -18.36
N SER A 109 -13.70 -3.82 -17.02
CA SER A 109 -14.83 -3.34 -16.24
C SER A 109 -14.58 -1.94 -15.71
N ALA A 110 -15.65 -1.17 -15.49
CA ALA A 110 -15.57 0.17 -14.92
C ALA A 110 -14.97 0.20 -13.50
N VAL A 111 -15.02 -0.92 -12.77
CA VAL A 111 -14.43 -1.05 -11.42
C VAL A 111 -12.91 -1.25 -11.49
N LEU A 112 -12.44 -2.03 -12.48
CA LEU A 112 -11.01 -2.27 -12.66
C LEU A 112 -10.32 -1.15 -13.43
N ASP A 113 -11.04 -0.48 -14.33
CA ASP A 113 -10.51 0.66 -15.05
C ASP A 113 -10.18 1.81 -14.09
N GLY A 114 -8.92 2.23 -14.08
CA GLY A 114 -8.42 3.23 -13.15
C GLY A 114 -8.12 2.71 -11.74
N SER A 115 -8.30 1.42 -11.46
CA SER A 115 -7.87 0.83 -10.18
C SER A 115 -6.34 0.76 -10.06
N PHE A 116 -5.84 0.62 -8.83
CA PHE A 116 -4.41 0.49 -8.57
C PHE A 116 -3.93 -0.97 -8.65
N ALA A 117 -4.77 -1.92 -8.25
CA ALA A 117 -4.49 -3.34 -8.43
C ALA A 117 -5.78 -4.16 -8.50
N GLN A 118 -5.73 -5.26 -9.25
CA GLN A 118 -6.70 -6.34 -9.14
C GLN A 118 -6.10 -7.39 -8.21
N VAL A 119 -6.84 -7.80 -7.19
CA VAL A 119 -6.39 -8.76 -6.18
C VAL A 119 -7.21 -10.02 -6.34
N ILE A 120 -6.57 -11.13 -6.73
CA ILE A 120 -7.23 -12.42 -6.90
C ILE A 120 -7.38 -13.10 -5.55
N LEU A 121 -8.61 -13.43 -5.20
CA LEU A 121 -9.00 -14.11 -3.95
C LEU A 121 -9.38 -15.57 -4.16
N ALA A 122 -9.52 -16.05 -5.40
CA ALA A 122 -9.96 -17.40 -5.73
C ALA A 122 -9.18 -18.49 -4.97
N ASP A 123 -7.85 -18.34 -4.87
CA ASP A 123 -6.95 -19.31 -4.22
C ASP A 123 -6.71 -19.05 -2.72
N ILE A 124 -7.54 -18.21 -2.10
CA ILE A 124 -7.48 -17.90 -0.68
C ILE A 124 -8.67 -18.56 0.01
N GLU A 125 -8.44 -19.29 1.10
CA GLU A 125 -9.51 -19.92 1.88
C GLU A 125 -10.31 -18.83 2.63
N PRO A 126 -11.64 -18.83 2.59
CA PRO A 126 -12.45 -17.96 3.44
C PRO A 126 -12.09 -18.09 4.93
N GLY A 127 -12.07 -16.98 5.65
CA GLY A 127 -11.69 -16.97 7.07
C GLY A 127 -10.18 -16.91 7.32
N THR A 128 -9.38 -16.72 6.28
CA THR A 128 -7.92 -16.67 6.41
C THR A 128 -7.36 -15.29 6.09
N TYR A 129 -6.31 -14.91 6.82
CA TYR A 129 -5.46 -13.78 6.49
C TYR A 129 -4.28 -14.27 5.64
N ARG A 130 -4.04 -13.61 4.50
CA ARG A 130 -2.93 -13.92 3.60
C ARG A 130 -2.14 -12.68 3.27
N ARG A 131 -0.82 -12.87 3.21
CA ARG A 131 0.12 -11.89 2.64
C ARG A 131 0.42 -12.31 1.20
N LEU A 132 0.07 -11.43 0.28
CA LEU A 132 0.32 -11.53 -1.15
C LEU A 132 1.55 -10.71 -1.48
N ASN A 133 2.53 -11.33 -2.13
CA ASN A 133 3.76 -10.66 -2.57
C ASN A 133 3.68 -10.34 -4.07
N PHE A 134 4.73 -9.72 -4.61
CA PHE A 134 4.85 -9.41 -6.04
C PHE A 134 4.50 -10.59 -6.98
N ALA A 135 4.87 -11.82 -6.61
CA ALA A 135 4.57 -13.00 -7.42
C ALA A 135 3.06 -13.31 -7.49
N ASP A 136 2.30 -13.01 -6.43
CA ASP A 136 0.85 -13.23 -6.36
C ASP A 136 0.07 -12.06 -7.01
N LEU A 137 0.58 -10.84 -6.87
CA LEU A 137 -0.10 -9.61 -7.30
C LEU A 137 0.19 -9.25 -8.77
N GLY A 138 1.26 -9.79 -9.33
CA GLY A 138 1.81 -9.31 -10.59
C GLY A 138 2.38 -7.89 -10.45
N LYS A 139 2.78 -7.31 -11.59
CA LYS A 139 3.41 -5.99 -11.60
C LYS A 139 2.36 -4.88 -11.52
N CYS A 140 2.10 -4.38 -10.31
CA CYS A 140 1.22 -3.24 -10.06
C CYS A 140 2.05 -1.97 -9.77
N TYR A 141 2.30 -1.17 -10.80
CA TYR A 141 3.08 0.06 -10.68
C TYR A 141 2.49 1.20 -11.51
N THR A 142 2.45 2.40 -10.93
CA THR A 142 2.12 3.65 -11.65
C THR A 142 3.39 4.45 -11.84
N ARG A 143 3.65 4.89 -13.08
CA ARG A 143 4.65 5.92 -13.37
C ARG A 143 3.94 7.24 -13.65
N PHE A 144 4.33 8.29 -12.95
CA PHE A 144 3.78 9.63 -13.16
C PHE A 144 4.51 10.35 -14.29
N ASN A 145 3.73 10.90 -15.23
CA ASN A 145 4.22 11.81 -16.25
C ASN A 145 3.13 12.86 -16.55
N PRO A 146 3.25 14.12 -16.06
CA PRO A 146 4.39 14.66 -15.32
C PRO A 146 4.58 14.04 -13.93
N ILE A 147 5.76 14.23 -13.32
CA ILE A 147 6.03 13.77 -11.94
C ILE A 147 5.01 14.36 -10.98
N ARG A 148 4.62 13.59 -9.95
CA ARG A 148 3.69 14.07 -8.94
C ARG A 148 4.46 14.90 -7.92
N PRO A 149 4.17 16.21 -7.78
CA PRO A 149 5.01 17.10 -6.99
C PRO A 149 5.01 16.74 -5.50
N HIS A 150 3.89 16.24 -5.00
CA HIS A 150 3.72 15.97 -3.57
C HIS A 150 2.66 14.90 -3.30
N ILE A 151 2.97 14.00 -2.36
CA ILE A 151 2.04 13.01 -1.80
C ILE A 151 2.20 13.02 -0.28
N ILE A 152 1.12 13.37 0.41
CA ILE A 152 1.07 13.47 1.89
C ILE A 152 -0.05 12.61 2.51
N LYS A 153 -0.84 11.96 1.66
CA LYS A 153 -1.96 11.13 2.08
C LYS A 153 -2.23 10.03 1.07
N PHE A 154 -2.74 8.91 1.57
CA PHE A 154 -3.26 7.81 0.79
C PHE A 154 -4.72 7.59 1.15
N HIS A 155 -5.60 7.76 0.18
CA HIS A 155 -7.01 7.38 0.31
C HIS A 155 -7.20 6.05 -0.39
N ILE A 156 -7.48 5.02 0.41
CA ILE A 156 -7.51 3.61 0.01
C ILE A 156 -8.95 3.13 0.01
N LYS A 157 -9.33 2.35 -1.00
CA LYS A 157 -10.62 1.66 -1.07
C LYS A 157 -10.46 0.25 -1.62
N PHE A 158 -11.18 -0.69 -1.04
CA PHE A 158 -11.33 -2.05 -1.56
C PHE A 158 -12.77 -2.26 -2.02
N VAL A 159 -12.94 -2.63 -3.28
CA VAL A 159 -14.27 -2.80 -3.88
C VAL A 159 -14.39 -4.16 -4.58
N GLN A 160 -15.60 -4.70 -4.53
CA GLN A 160 -16.02 -5.92 -5.19
C GLN A 160 -16.21 -5.70 -6.70
N PRO A 161 -16.37 -6.78 -7.49
CA PRO A 161 -16.57 -6.68 -8.94
C PRO A 161 -17.79 -5.85 -9.37
N ASP A 162 -18.81 -5.78 -8.52
CA ASP A 162 -20.03 -4.98 -8.73
C ASP A 162 -19.88 -3.51 -8.28
N GLY A 163 -18.70 -3.12 -7.77
CA GLY A 163 -18.39 -1.79 -7.29
C GLY A 163 -18.77 -1.53 -5.84
N THR A 164 -19.41 -2.49 -5.15
CA THR A 164 -19.73 -2.36 -3.73
C THR A 164 -18.48 -2.49 -2.86
N PRO A 165 -18.46 -1.92 -1.65
CA PRO A 165 -17.32 -2.07 -0.75
C PRO A 165 -17.07 -3.54 -0.37
N TYR A 166 -15.81 -3.95 -0.27
CA TYR A 166 -15.45 -5.30 0.21
C TYR A 166 -15.51 -5.37 1.74
N ASP A 167 -16.26 -6.32 2.29
CA ASP A 167 -16.34 -6.53 3.74
C ASP A 167 -15.19 -7.43 4.21
N PHE A 168 -14.30 -6.89 5.05
CA PHE A 168 -13.22 -7.64 5.68
C PHE A 168 -13.65 -8.36 6.98
N GLY A 169 -14.93 -8.36 7.35
CA GLY A 169 -15.42 -9.01 8.57
C GLY A 169 -14.82 -8.41 9.85
N GLY A 170 -14.58 -7.10 9.84
CA GLY A 170 -13.93 -6.38 10.93
C GLY A 170 -12.41 -6.60 11.05
N GLN A 171 -11.80 -7.33 10.12
CA GLN A 171 -10.34 -7.55 10.11
C GLN A 171 -9.59 -6.40 9.44
N GLU A 172 -8.33 -6.23 9.82
CA GLU A 172 -7.45 -5.17 9.35
C GLU A 172 -6.61 -5.64 8.14
N ASN A 173 -6.10 -4.69 7.34
CA ASN A 173 -5.27 -4.95 6.18
C ASN A 173 -4.00 -4.07 6.19
N THR A 174 -3.01 -4.49 5.42
CA THR A 174 -1.71 -3.82 5.33
C THR A 174 -1.25 -3.74 3.87
N ILE A 175 -0.78 -2.58 3.45
CA ILE A 175 -0.26 -2.35 2.09
C ILE A 175 1.20 -1.91 2.19
N MET A 176 2.11 -2.58 1.49
CA MET A 176 3.48 -2.11 1.33
C MET A 176 3.67 -1.52 -0.06
N LEU A 177 4.09 -0.27 -0.12
CA LEU A 177 4.41 0.44 -1.35
C LEU A 177 5.90 0.76 -1.42
N GLU A 178 6.47 0.69 -2.62
CA GLU A 178 7.74 1.35 -2.92
C GLU A 178 7.45 2.64 -3.70
N ILE A 179 7.92 3.77 -3.17
CA ILE A 179 7.76 5.10 -3.77
C ILE A 179 9.12 5.57 -4.25
N LYS A 180 9.21 5.90 -5.53
CA LYS A 180 10.42 6.45 -6.14
C LYS A 180 10.27 7.96 -6.31
N SER A 181 11.19 8.73 -5.74
CA SER A 181 11.24 10.20 -5.84
C SER A 181 12.52 10.67 -6.50
N LYS A 182 12.45 11.79 -7.24
CA LYS A 182 13.66 12.48 -7.71
C LYS A 182 14.31 13.24 -6.55
N PHE A 183 15.61 13.05 -6.39
CA PHE A 183 16.44 13.86 -5.52
C PHE A 183 17.23 14.83 -6.40
N LYS A 184 17.00 16.12 -6.22
CA LYS A 184 17.89 17.15 -6.76
C LYS A 184 18.94 17.46 -5.71
N THR A 185 20.19 17.13 -5.99
CA THR A 185 21.30 17.84 -5.35
C THR A 185 21.14 19.31 -5.73
N ARG A 186 21.05 20.21 -4.75
CA ARG A 186 21.18 21.65 -5.05
C ARG A 186 22.52 21.83 -5.75
N ASP A 187 22.49 22.36 -6.96
CA ASP A 187 23.68 22.97 -7.56
C ASP A 187 24.06 24.13 -6.62
N TYR A 188 25.19 23.97 -5.93
CA TYR A 188 25.81 25.02 -5.12
C TYR A 188 26.73 25.88 -5.98
#